data_AF-J0NMR4-F1
#
_entry.id   AF-J0NMR4-F1
#
_cell.length_a   1.000
_cell.length_b   1.000
_cell.length_c   1.000
_cell.angle_alpha   90.00
_cell.angle_beta   90.00
_cell.angle_gamma   90.00
#
_symmetry.space_group_name_H-M   'P 1'
#
loop_
_entity.id
_entity.type
_entity.pdbx_description
1 polymer ?
#
loop_
_entity_poly.entity_id
_entity_poly.type
_entity_poly.pdbx_seq_one_letter_code
_entity_poly.pdbx_strand_id
1 'polypeptide(L)'
;MTDRPARDLTELLTSIGARDGRLVHLQRTPARPGRHGQWPAWADPVLVTAYGRLGIGSPWTHQVAAADAVHSGRHTVLATGTGSGKSLAAWLPPLSGVLAAQDAGADG
;
A
#
# COMPACT_ATOMS: atom_id res chain seq x y z
N MET A 1 0.93 1.95 -31.33
CA MET A 1 2.14 2.12 -30.51
C MET A 1 2.44 0.78 -29.88
N THR A 2 3.14 -0.07 -30.63
CA THR A 2 3.36 -1.48 -30.30
C THR A 2 4.24 -1.59 -29.07
N ASP A 3 3.72 -2.22 -28.03
CA ASP A 3 4.46 -2.52 -26.79
C ASP A 3 5.68 -3.37 -27.15
N ARG A 4 6.87 -2.80 -26.94
CA ARG A 4 8.13 -3.49 -27.19
C ARG A 4 8.22 -4.53 -26.07
N PRO A 5 8.33 -5.85 -26.34
CA PRO A 5 8.35 -6.83 -25.27
C PRO A 5 9.46 -6.43 -24.30
N ALA A 6 9.07 -6.14 -23.05
CA ALA A 6 10.01 -5.78 -22.02
C ALA A 6 11.09 -6.86 -22.01
N ARG A 7 12.37 -6.47 -22.17
CA ARG A 7 13.45 -7.44 -22.14
C ARG A 7 13.36 -8.17 -20.81
N ASP A 8 13.17 -9.49 -20.84
CA ASP A 8 13.14 -10.28 -19.62
C ASP A 8 14.54 -10.27 -19.01
N LEU A 9 14.73 -9.37 -18.03
CA LEU A 9 15.98 -9.24 -17.31
C LEU A 9 16.33 -10.54 -16.59
N THR A 10 15.34 -11.31 -16.15
CA THR A 10 15.54 -12.60 -15.49
C THR A 10 16.11 -13.60 -16.49
N GLU A 11 15.55 -13.67 -17.70
CA GLU A 11 16.04 -14.52 -18.79
C GLU A 11 17.48 -14.13 -19.18
N LEU A 12 17.75 -12.83 -19.34
CA LEU A 12 19.09 -12.33 -19.66
C LEU A 12 20.11 -12.72 -18.58
N LEU A 13 19.81 -12.46 -17.31
CA LEU A 13 20.71 -12.77 -16.19
C LEU A 13 20.91 -14.29 -16.03
N THR A 14 19.88 -15.08 -16.31
CA THR A 14 19.98 -16.55 -16.32
C THR A 14 20.90 -17.02 -17.44
N SER A 15 20.75 -16.48 -18.65
CA SER A 15 21.56 -16.89 -19.81
C SER A 15 23.04 -16.53 -19.66
N ILE A 16 23.37 -15.37 -19.06
CA ILE A 16 24.75 -14.93 -18.85
C ILE A 16 25.37 -15.73 -17.70
N GLY A 17 24.69 -15.82 -16.55
CA GLY A 17 25.24 -16.47 -15.36
C GLY A 17 25.31 -17.99 -15.44
N ALA A 18 24.51 -18.63 -16.31
CA ALA A 18 24.61 -20.07 -16.55
C ALA A 18 25.83 -20.45 -17.41
N ARG A 19 26.34 -19.54 -18.25
CA ARG A 19 27.47 -19.82 -19.15
C ARG A 19 28.82 -19.90 -18.43
N ASP A 20 28.97 -19.21 -17.31
CA ASP A 20 30.22 -19.13 -16.55
C ASP A 20 30.07 -19.45 -15.06
N GLY A 21 28.92 -20.00 -14.65
CA GLY A 21 28.66 -20.44 -13.28
C GLY A 21 28.46 -19.33 -12.25
N ARG A 22 28.32 -18.06 -12.66
CA ARG A 22 28.11 -16.92 -11.75
C ARG A 22 26.71 -16.87 -11.13
N LEU A 23 25.71 -17.48 -11.77
CA LEU A 23 24.38 -17.64 -11.17
C LEU A 23 24.35 -18.89 -10.30
N VAL A 24 24.56 -18.70 -8.99
CA VAL A 24 24.57 -19.81 -8.01
C VAL A 24 23.20 -20.20 -7.51
N HIS A 25 22.23 -19.26 -7.53
CA HIS A 25 20.88 -19.50 -7.03
C HIS A 25 19.85 -18.56 -7.67
N LEU A 26 18.68 -19.09 -8.01
CA LEU A 26 17.53 -18.34 -8.51
C LEU A 26 16.27 -18.79 -7.76
N GLN A 27 15.70 -17.90 -6.95
CA GLN A 27 14.41 -18.14 -6.31
C GLN A 27 13.33 -17.29 -7.00
N ARG A 28 12.26 -17.95 -7.46
CA ARG A 28 11.06 -17.28 -7.96
C ARG A 28 9.95 -17.39 -6.93
N THR A 29 9.53 -16.26 -6.38
CA THR A 29 8.35 -16.21 -5.50
C THR A 29 7.12 -15.98 -6.37
N PRO A 30 6.08 -16.83 -6.27
CA PRO A 30 4.86 -16.62 -7.06
C PRO A 30 4.17 -15.32 -6.65
N ALA A 31 3.61 -14.62 -7.64
CA ALA A 31 2.77 -13.45 -7.39
C ALA A 31 1.56 -13.86 -6.54
N ARG A 32 1.19 -13.02 -5.59
CA ARG A 32 -0.01 -13.19 -4.76
C ARG A 32 -0.96 -12.04 -5.03
N PRO A 33 -2.25 -12.31 -5.34
CA PRO A 33 -3.21 -11.23 -5.52
C PRO A 33 -3.35 -10.45 -4.22
N GLY A 34 -3.30 -9.12 -4.32
CA GLY A 34 -3.57 -8.26 -3.18
C GLY A 34 -5.04 -8.34 -2.77
N ARG A 35 -5.31 -8.23 -1.46
CA ARG A 35 -6.67 -8.23 -0.92
C ARG A 35 -7.06 -6.83 -0.48
N HIS A 36 -8.06 -6.27 -1.14
CA HIS A 36 -8.64 -4.98 -0.82
C HIS A 36 -9.63 -5.07 0.34
N GLY A 37 -9.71 -4.02 1.15
CA GLY A 37 -10.68 -3.81 2.21
C GLY A 37 -11.57 -2.60 1.91
N GLN A 38 -12.58 -2.37 2.75
CA GLN A 38 -13.38 -1.16 2.67
C GLN A 38 -12.71 -0.01 3.42
N TRP A 39 -13.02 1.22 3.03
CA TRP A 39 -12.66 2.38 3.84
C TRP A 39 -13.36 2.27 5.21
N PRO A 40 -12.65 2.50 6.33
CA PRO A 40 -13.28 2.48 7.65
C PRO A 40 -14.37 3.55 7.73
N ALA A 41 -15.46 3.27 8.45
CA ALA A 41 -16.59 4.20 8.57
C ALA A 41 -16.22 5.52 9.28
N TRP A 42 -15.18 5.49 10.12
CA TRP A 42 -14.65 6.67 10.81
C TRP A 42 -13.73 7.53 9.93
N ALA A 43 -13.31 7.02 8.75
CA ALA A 43 -12.41 7.76 7.88
C ALA A 43 -13.11 8.97 7.27
N ASP A 44 -12.43 10.11 7.31
CA ASP A 44 -13.01 11.35 6.83
C ASP A 44 -13.30 11.30 5.30
N PRO A 45 -14.51 11.66 4.84
CA PRO A 45 -14.89 11.57 3.43
C PRO A 45 -14.03 12.43 2.49
N VAL A 46 -13.53 13.58 2.95
CA VAL A 46 -12.63 14.46 2.18
C VAL A 46 -11.31 13.75 1.95
N LEU A 47 -10.78 13.11 2.98
CA LEU A 47 -9.53 12.35 2.91
C LEU A 47 -9.67 11.11 2.02
N VAL A 48 -10.79 10.36 2.12
CA VAL A 48 -11.10 9.25 1.22
C VAL A 48 -11.15 9.70 -0.24
N THR A 49 -11.79 10.84 -0.51
CA THR A 49 -11.86 11.44 -1.85
C THR A 49 -10.47 11.83 -2.35
N ALA A 50 -9.62 12.41 -1.49
CA ALA A 50 -8.25 12.77 -1.83
C ALA A 50 -7.40 11.53 -2.20
N TYR A 51 -7.52 10.44 -1.46
CA TYR A 51 -6.87 9.17 -1.81
C TYR A 51 -7.38 8.62 -3.15
N GLY A 52 -8.67 8.74 -3.44
CA GLY A 52 -9.25 8.38 -4.74
C GLY A 52 -8.59 9.15 -5.90
N ARG A 53 -8.33 10.45 -5.73
CA ARG A 53 -7.62 11.29 -6.73
C ARG A 53 -6.16 10.88 -6.91
N LEU A 54 -5.55 10.25 -5.92
CA LEU A 54 -4.21 9.64 -6.00
C LEU A 54 -4.23 8.22 -6.61
N GLY A 55 -5.38 7.77 -7.11
CA GLY A 55 -5.55 6.44 -7.72
C GLY A 55 -5.79 5.31 -6.72
N ILE A 56 -6.04 5.63 -5.45
CA ILE A 56 -6.32 4.63 -4.41
C ILE A 56 -7.83 4.51 -4.24
N GLY A 57 -8.46 3.66 -5.06
CA GLY A 57 -9.91 3.42 -4.99
C GLY A 57 -10.34 2.66 -3.73
N SER A 58 -9.48 1.76 -3.23
CA SER A 58 -9.74 0.97 -2.03
C SER A 58 -8.44 0.62 -1.32
N PRO A 59 -8.38 0.68 0.02
CA PRO A 59 -7.20 0.31 0.79
C PRO A 59 -6.96 -1.20 0.75
N TRP A 60 -5.72 -1.61 1.00
CA TRP A 60 -5.40 -3.00 1.27
C TRP A 60 -5.91 -3.41 2.65
N THR A 61 -6.30 -4.67 2.80
CA THR A 61 -6.78 -5.23 4.08
C THR A 61 -5.81 -5.01 5.25
N HIS A 62 -4.50 -5.11 5.04
CA HIS A 62 -3.51 -4.84 6.09
C HIS A 62 -3.42 -3.36 6.47
N GLN A 63 -3.75 -2.44 5.55
CA GLN A 63 -3.79 -1.01 5.86
C GLN A 63 -5.00 -0.69 6.73
N VAL A 64 -6.17 -1.26 6.40
CA VAL A 64 -7.41 -1.12 7.18
C VAL A 64 -7.20 -1.62 8.60
N ALA A 65 -6.71 -2.85 8.75
CA ALA A 65 -6.48 -3.44 10.07
C ALA A 65 -5.51 -2.63 10.94
N ALA A 66 -4.45 -2.07 10.34
CA ALA A 66 -3.51 -1.22 11.05
C ALA A 66 -4.11 0.16 11.39
N ALA A 67 -4.83 0.77 10.46
CA ALA A 67 -5.50 2.05 10.68
C ALA A 67 -6.55 1.93 11.79
N ASP A 68 -7.37 0.88 11.80
CA ASP A 68 -8.34 0.61 12.86
C ASP A 68 -7.66 0.41 14.22
N ALA A 69 -6.51 -0.28 14.25
CA ALA A 69 -5.75 -0.45 15.48
C ALA A 69 -5.26 0.90 16.02
N VAL A 70 -4.65 1.73 15.18
CA VAL A 70 -4.20 3.07 15.56
C VAL A 70 -5.38 3.96 15.98
N HIS A 71 -6.48 3.97 15.21
CA HIS A 71 -7.68 4.75 15.53
C HIS A 71 -8.29 4.35 16.88
N SER A 72 -8.29 3.07 17.22
CA SER A 72 -8.74 2.56 18.51
C SER A 72 -7.76 2.79 19.68
N GLY A 73 -6.70 3.60 19.48
CA GLY A 73 -5.72 3.93 20.51
C GLY A 73 -4.68 2.84 20.78
N ARG A 74 -4.54 1.83 19.91
CA ARG A 74 -3.55 0.76 20.09
C ARG A 74 -2.20 1.15 19.48
N HIS A 75 -1.13 1.04 20.28
CA HIS A 75 0.24 1.08 19.76
C HIS A 75 0.43 -0.07 18.75
N THR A 76 0.73 0.28 17.51
CA THR A 76 0.69 -0.65 16.38
C THR A 76 2.02 -0.65 15.64
N VAL A 77 2.59 -1.84 15.44
CA VAL A 77 3.75 -2.05 14.57
C VAL A 77 3.28 -2.67 13.26
N LEU A 78 3.57 -2.03 12.14
CA LEU A 78 3.21 -2.51 10.80
C LEU A 78 4.46 -2.98 10.04
N ALA A 79 4.70 -4.29 10.05
CA ALA A 79 5.83 -4.91 9.37
C ALA A 79 5.42 -5.42 7.98
N THR A 80 5.52 -4.57 6.96
CA THR A 80 5.23 -4.92 5.56
C THR A 80 6.34 -4.49 4.63
N GLY A 81 6.44 -5.13 3.46
CA GLY A 81 7.44 -4.79 2.44
C GLY A 81 7.37 -3.33 1.96
N THR A 82 8.45 -2.85 1.37
CA THR A 82 8.48 -1.54 0.70
C THR A 82 7.42 -1.47 -0.42
N GLY A 83 6.80 -0.32 -0.62
CA GLY A 83 5.73 -0.14 -1.62
C GLY A 83 4.34 -0.66 -1.20
N SER A 84 4.19 -1.32 -0.05
CA SER A 84 2.90 -1.83 0.41
C SER A 84 1.90 -0.77 0.92
N GLY A 85 2.27 0.52 0.85
CA GLY A 85 1.46 1.65 1.31
C GLY A 85 1.30 1.79 2.83
N LYS A 86 2.35 1.54 3.63
CA LYS A 86 2.31 1.75 5.10
C LYS A 86 1.89 3.17 5.51
N SER A 87 2.29 4.17 4.74
CA SER A 87 1.99 5.58 5.00
C SER A 87 0.48 5.85 5.08
N LEU A 88 -0.33 5.20 4.23
CA LEU A 88 -1.78 5.34 4.30
C LEU A 88 -2.31 4.90 5.66
N ALA A 89 -1.89 3.73 6.15
CA ALA A 89 -2.34 3.20 7.43
C ALA A 89 -1.93 4.06 8.62
N ALA A 90 -0.73 4.67 8.55
CA ALA A 90 -0.21 5.54 9.60
C ALA A 90 -0.90 6.91 9.65
N TRP A 91 -1.23 7.48 8.48
CA TRP A 91 -1.74 8.85 8.38
C TRP A 91 -3.26 8.96 8.35
N LEU A 92 -3.98 7.91 7.93
CA LEU A 92 -5.45 7.94 7.84
C LEU A 92 -6.11 8.29 9.19
N PRO A 93 -5.75 7.67 10.34
CA PRO A 93 -6.36 8.00 11.63
C PRO A 93 -6.14 9.44 12.12
N PRO A 94 -4.89 9.95 12.26
CA PRO A 94 -4.69 11.30 12.79
C PRO A 94 -5.24 12.39 11.86
N LEU A 95 -5.13 12.22 10.53
CA LEU A 95 -5.68 13.21 9.60
C LEU A 95 -7.21 13.25 9.62
N SER A 96 -7.87 12.10 9.72
CA SER A 96 -9.34 12.05 9.88
C SER A 96 -9.77 12.71 11.19
N GLY A 97 -9.02 12.50 12.28
CA GLY A 97 -9.26 13.16 13.56
C GLY A 97 -9.11 14.68 13.52
N VAL A 98 -8.10 15.18 12.80
CA VAL A 98 -7.92 16.64 12.60
C VAL A 98 -9.09 17.23 11.81
N LEU A 99 -9.48 16.60 10.70
CA LEU A 99 -10.58 17.10 9.85
C LEU A 99 -11.91 17.15 10.61
N ALA A 100 -12.27 16.07 11.31
CA ALA A 100 -13.48 16.04 12.13
C ALA A 100 -13.51 17.13 13.22
N ALA A 101 -12.36 17.46 13.81
CA ALA A 101 -12.26 18.53 14.80
C ALA A 101 -12.39 19.93 14.19
N GLN A 102 -11.97 20.14 12.93
CA GLN A 102 -12.15 21.42 12.23
C GLN A 102 -13.62 21.65 11.87
N ASP A 103 -14.32 20.63 11.40
CA ASP A 103 -15.74 20.72 11.04
C ASP A 103 -16.59 21.07 12.27
N ALA A 104 -16.34 20.40 13.40
CA ALA A 104 -17.04 20.69 14.66
C ALA A 104 -16.82 22.13 15.19
N GLY A 105 -15.69 22.75 14.83
CA GLY A 105 -15.37 24.14 15.20
C GLY A 105 -15.93 25.18 14.23
N ALA A 106 -16.36 24.79 13.04
CA ALA A 106 -16.99 25.67 12.05
C ALA A 106 -18.51 25.84 12.29
N ASP A 107 -19.12 24.89 12.99
CA ASP A 107 -20.55 24.86 13.31
C ASP A 107 -20.92 25.53 14.66
N GLY A 108 -19.96 26.12 15.37
CA GLY A 108 -20.14 26.79 16.68
C GLY A 108 -19.79 28.27 16.66
#